data_AF-A0A931M8I0-F1
#
_entry.id   AF-A0A931M8I0-F1
#
_cell.length_a   1.000
_cell.length_b   1.000
_cell.length_c   1.000
_cell.angle_alpha   90.00
_cell.angle_beta   90.00
_cell.angle_gamma   90.00
#
_symmetry.space_group_name_H-M   'P 1'
#
loop_
_entity.id
_entity.type
_entity.pdbx_description
1 polymer ?
#
loop_
_entity_poly.entity_id
_entity_poly.type
_entity_poly.pdbx_seq_one_letter_code
_entity_poly.pdbx_strand_id
1 'polypeptide(L)'
;METTTVDTSQRKNQIWAFVITGIMILISLIYYKVNVYYMYLIAYIWFGFAYGMMLQYGRFCFASASRDLFAAGVPRMAVGILVALVFFSLIQATLASTNMSTFHPAPFGIHTLISGLIFGVGMVLAGGCASGSLYKIGEGNGTSFLAAFFGLCIGQAIFVDVKWFNFLIPQSWVVSAAAKGLPPDKMTSSFDTYLAGYVW
;
A
#
# COMPACT_ATOMS: atom_id res chain seq x y z
N MET A 1 -34.39 -27.10 -10.17
CA MET A 1 -33.06 -27.58 -9.70
C MET A 1 -32.04 -26.45 -9.56
N GLU A 2 -32.24 -25.27 -10.15
CA GLU A 2 -31.31 -24.13 -10.02
C GLU A 2 -31.47 -23.35 -8.70
N THR A 3 -32.63 -23.44 -8.04
CA THR A 3 -32.88 -22.72 -6.77
C THR A 3 -32.18 -23.36 -5.57
N THR A 4 -31.98 -24.69 -5.56
CA THR A 4 -31.35 -25.40 -4.43
C THR A 4 -29.83 -25.22 -4.39
N THR A 5 -29.18 -25.04 -5.55
CA THR A 5 -27.72 -24.85 -5.67
C THR A 5 -27.29 -23.42 -5.30
N VAL A 6 -28.12 -22.42 -5.61
CA VAL A 6 -27.88 -21.02 -5.22
C VAL A 6 -27.97 -20.87 -3.70
N ASP A 7 -28.98 -21.46 -3.05
CA ASP A 7 -29.18 -21.35 -1.60
C ASP A 7 -28.04 -22.04 -0.79
N THR A 8 -27.55 -23.19 -1.26
CA THR A 8 -26.38 -23.85 -0.63
C THR A 8 -25.08 -23.07 -0.78
N SER A 9 -24.86 -22.44 -1.94
CA SER A 9 -23.69 -21.59 -2.20
C SER A 9 -23.71 -20.32 -1.32
N GLN A 10 -24.84 -19.63 -1.25
CA GLN A 10 -25.01 -18.43 -0.42
C GLN A 10 -24.81 -18.72 1.07
N ARG A 11 -25.40 -19.81 1.58
CA ARG A 11 -25.22 -20.24 2.98
C ARG A 11 -23.77 -20.61 3.28
N LYS A 12 -23.07 -21.27 2.36
CA LYS A 12 -21.64 -21.58 2.49
C LYS A 12 -20.80 -20.30 2.55
N ASN A 13 -21.07 -19.32 1.68
CA ASN A 13 -20.36 -18.03 1.67
C ASN A 13 -20.61 -17.21 2.95
N GLN A 14 -21.85 -17.22 3.47
CA GLN A 14 -22.17 -16.59 4.76
C GLN A 14 -21.41 -17.26 5.91
N ILE A 15 -21.35 -18.59 5.96
CA ILE A 15 -20.57 -19.31 6.97
C ILE A 15 -19.08 -18.95 6.86
N TRP A 16 -18.52 -18.90 5.65
CA TRP A 16 -17.13 -18.46 5.45
C TRP A 16 -16.90 -17.02 5.91
N ALA A 17 -17.84 -16.10 5.66
CA ALA A 17 -17.75 -14.74 6.16
C ALA A 17 -17.77 -14.68 7.71
N PHE A 18 -18.63 -15.47 8.37
CA PHE A 18 -18.67 -15.57 9.83
C PHE A 18 -17.39 -16.23 10.40
N VAL A 19 -16.83 -17.21 9.71
CA VAL A 19 -15.57 -17.85 10.12
C VAL A 19 -14.40 -16.87 10.00
N ILE A 20 -14.28 -16.15 8.89
CA ILE A 20 -13.22 -15.16 8.68
C ILE A 20 -13.30 -14.02 9.70
N THR A 21 -14.50 -13.46 9.90
CA THR A 21 -14.71 -12.40 10.90
C THR A 21 -14.49 -12.91 12.32
N GLY A 22 -14.93 -14.13 12.63
CA GLY A 22 -14.68 -14.79 13.91
C GLY A 22 -13.20 -14.99 14.19
N ILE A 23 -12.42 -15.47 13.21
CA ILE A 23 -10.95 -15.63 13.31
C ILE A 23 -10.29 -14.26 13.53
N MET A 24 -10.73 -13.22 12.83
CA MET A 24 -10.17 -11.87 12.96
C MET A 24 -10.39 -11.30 14.38
N ILE A 25 -11.58 -11.51 14.95
CA ILE A 25 -11.90 -11.11 16.33
C ILE A 25 -11.06 -11.90 17.32
N LEU A 26 -10.87 -13.20 17.10
CA LEU A 26 -10.06 -14.07 17.95
C LEU A 26 -8.59 -13.62 17.97
N ILE A 27 -8.03 -13.33 16.79
CA ILE A 27 -6.68 -12.79 16.64
C ILE A 27 -6.55 -11.44 17.35
N SER A 28 -7.55 -10.56 17.22
CA SER A 28 -7.59 -9.26 17.91
C SER A 28 -7.58 -9.42 19.44
N LEU A 29 -8.31 -10.40 19.97
CA LEU A 29 -8.36 -10.68 21.42
C LEU A 29 -7.04 -11.27 21.94
N ILE A 30 -6.40 -12.14 21.16
CA ILE A 30 -5.08 -12.70 21.48
C ILE A 30 -4.05 -11.58 21.56
N TYR A 31 -3.99 -10.68 20.56
CA TYR A 31 -3.03 -9.57 20.57
C TYR A 31 -3.24 -8.60 21.74
N TYR A 32 -4.50 -8.34 22.11
CA TYR A 32 -4.82 -7.50 23.26
C TYR A 32 -4.34 -8.11 24.59
N LYS A 33 -4.39 -9.44 24.72
CA LYS A 33 -3.95 -10.15 25.93
C LYS A 33 -2.44 -10.25 26.08
N VAL A 34 -1.69 -10.22 24.97
CA VAL A 34 -0.23 -10.40 25.01
C VAL A 34 0.48 -9.15 25.50
N ASN A 35 0.20 -7.96 24.93
CA ASN A 35 0.74 -6.68 25.41
C ASN A 35 -0.05 -5.47 24.86
N VAL A 36 -0.17 -4.41 25.66
CA VAL A 36 -0.88 -3.16 25.28
C VAL A 36 -0.26 -2.46 24.07
N TYR A 37 1.05 -2.60 23.85
CA TYR A 37 1.74 -2.03 22.70
C TYR A 37 1.26 -2.58 21.34
N TYR A 38 0.64 -3.77 21.31
CA TYR A 38 0.13 -4.36 20.05
C TYR A 38 -1.21 -3.77 19.59
N MET A 39 -1.74 -2.76 20.29
CA MET A 39 -2.99 -2.09 19.88
C MET A 39 -2.91 -1.50 18.45
N TYR A 40 -1.73 -1.06 18.02
CA TYR A 40 -1.52 -0.57 16.65
C TYR A 40 -1.71 -1.68 15.59
N LEU A 41 -1.29 -2.92 15.86
CA LEU A 41 -1.46 -4.03 14.92
C LEU A 41 -2.93 -4.37 14.73
N ILE A 42 -3.72 -4.30 15.80
CA ILE A 42 -5.17 -4.50 15.74
C ILE A 42 -5.79 -3.45 14.81
N ALA A 43 -5.43 -2.18 14.99
CA ALA A 43 -5.91 -1.11 14.13
C ALA A 43 -5.55 -1.36 12.65
N TYR A 44 -4.31 -1.79 12.36
CA TYR A 44 -3.87 -2.08 10.99
C TYR A 44 -4.58 -3.27 10.35
N ILE A 45 -4.86 -4.34 11.10
CA ILE A 45 -5.59 -5.51 10.57
C ILE A 45 -7.02 -5.11 10.21
N TRP A 46 -7.73 -4.42 11.12
CA TRP A 46 -9.11 -3.98 10.86
C TRP A 46 -9.18 -2.95 9.72
N PHE A 47 -8.25 -1.98 9.71
CA PHE A 47 -8.15 -1.01 8.64
C PHE A 47 -7.84 -1.69 7.30
N GLY A 48 -6.88 -2.62 7.26
CA GLY A 48 -6.52 -3.37 6.06
C GLY A 48 -7.66 -4.23 5.53
N PHE A 49 -8.43 -4.87 6.41
CA PHE A 49 -9.61 -5.65 6.03
C PHE A 49 -10.70 -4.76 5.41
N ALA A 50 -11.06 -3.66 6.09
CA ALA A 50 -12.05 -2.72 5.58
C ALA A 50 -11.61 -2.09 4.26
N TYR A 51 -10.34 -1.65 4.18
CA TYR A 51 -9.76 -1.07 2.99
C TYR A 51 -9.70 -2.07 1.83
N GLY A 52 -9.32 -3.33 2.08
CA GLY A 52 -9.32 -4.40 1.08
C GLY A 52 -10.71 -4.67 0.51
N MET A 53 -11.75 -4.72 1.35
CA MET A 53 -13.13 -4.87 0.90
C MET A 53 -13.58 -3.69 0.02
N MET A 54 -13.23 -2.47 0.39
CA MET A 54 -13.53 -1.28 -0.40
C MET A 54 -12.82 -1.30 -1.76
N LEU A 55 -11.54 -1.71 -1.80
CA LEU A 55 -10.77 -1.84 -3.05
C LEU A 55 -11.38 -2.90 -3.97
N GLN A 56 -11.80 -4.05 -3.42
CA GLN A 56 -12.42 -5.12 -4.18
C GLN A 56 -13.78 -4.68 -4.75
N TYR A 57 -14.64 -4.07 -3.93
CA TYR A 57 -15.95 -3.57 -4.36
C TYR A 57 -15.83 -2.48 -5.43
N GLY A 58 -14.88 -1.55 -5.25
CA GLY A 58 -14.61 -0.47 -6.20
C GLY A 58 -13.83 -0.91 -7.43
N ARG A 59 -13.31 -2.15 -7.49
CA ARG A 59 -12.34 -2.62 -8.49
C ARG A 59 -11.23 -1.59 -8.72
N PHE A 60 -10.74 -1.01 -7.63
CA PHE A 60 -9.94 0.21 -7.68
C PHE A 60 -8.54 -0.05 -8.23
N CYS A 61 -8.28 0.42 -9.45
CA CYS A 61 -6.95 0.33 -10.04
C CYS A 61 -6.56 1.57 -10.86
N PHE A 62 -5.43 2.16 -10.50
CA PHE A 62 -4.87 3.34 -11.18
C PHE A 62 -4.55 3.07 -12.66
N ALA A 63 -4.02 1.89 -12.98
CA ALA A 63 -3.64 1.54 -14.35
C ALA A 63 -4.86 1.37 -15.28
N SER A 64 -5.96 0.77 -14.79
CA SER A 64 -7.20 0.73 -15.58
C SER A 64 -7.86 2.10 -15.64
N ALA A 65 -7.80 2.90 -14.58
CA ALA A 65 -8.38 4.25 -14.60
C ALA A 65 -7.73 5.16 -15.65
N SER A 66 -6.40 5.12 -15.81
CA SER A 66 -5.72 5.87 -16.85
C SER A 66 -6.04 5.34 -18.25
N ARG A 67 -5.99 4.02 -18.45
CA ARG A 67 -6.36 3.40 -19.74
C ARG A 67 -7.79 3.69 -20.13
N ASP A 68 -8.75 3.54 -19.21
CA ASP A 68 -10.17 3.70 -19.49
C ASP A 68 -10.53 5.19 -19.73
N LEU A 69 -9.79 6.12 -19.11
CA LEU A 69 -9.91 7.56 -19.38
C LEU A 69 -9.42 7.92 -20.79
N PHE A 70 -8.24 7.42 -21.20
CA PHE A 70 -7.64 7.79 -22.49
C PHE A 70 -8.14 6.97 -23.68
N ALA A 71 -8.39 5.67 -23.49
CA ALA A 71 -8.76 4.75 -24.58
C ALA A 71 -10.28 4.60 -24.75
N ALA A 72 -11.03 4.50 -23.65
CA ALA A 72 -12.48 4.25 -23.68
C ALA A 72 -13.32 5.52 -23.45
N GLY A 73 -12.71 6.62 -23.00
CA GLY A 73 -13.41 7.87 -22.69
C GLY A 73 -14.40 7.76 -21.53
N VAL A 74 -14.25 6.76 -20.64
CA VAL A 74 -15.13 6.54 -19.49
C VAL A 74 -14.42 6.97 -18.20
N PRO A 75 -14.62 8.22 -17.72
CA PRO A 75 -13.84 8.77 -16.61
C PRO A 75 -14.30 8.28 -15.23
N ARG A 76 -15.20 7.29 -15.14
CA ARG A 76 -15.84 6.87 -13.87
C ARG A 76 -14.82 6.58 -12.77
N MET A 77 -13.80 5.78 -13.07
CA MET A 77 -12.77 5.42 -12.08
C MET A 77 -11.76 6.53 -11.84
N ALA A 78 -11.42 7.29 -12.88
CA ALA A 78 -10.52 8.44 -12.78
C ALA A 78 -11.10 9.54 -11.89
N VAL A 79 -12.40 9.83 -12.01
CA VAL A 79 -13.11 10.78 -11.14
C VAL A 79 -13.10 10.29 -9.69
N GLY A 80 -13.34 9.01 -9.44
CA GLY A 80 -13.26 8.44 -8.09
C GLY A 80 -11.88 8.62 -7.45
N ILE A 81 -10.81 8.40 -8.21
CA ILE A 81 -9.43 8.64 -7.77
C ILE A 81 -9.19 10.12 -7.48
N LEU A 82 -9.61 11.02 -8.38
CA LEU A 82 -9.43 12.46 -8.19
C LEU A 82 -10.16 12.97 -6.94
N VAL A 83 -11.40 12.51 -6.71
CA VAL A 83 -12.15 12.86 -5.49
C VAL A 83 -11.42 12.36 -4.25
N ALA A 84 -10.90 11.13 -4.26
CA ALA A 84 -10.13 10.60 -3.14
C ALA A 84 -8.86 11.42 -2.87
N LEU A 85 -8.15 11.86 -3.91
CA LEU A 85 -6.95 12.70 -3.80
C LEU A 85 -7.29 14.10 -3.23
N VAL A 86 -8.40 14.70 -3.66
CA VAL A 86 -8.87 15.99 -3.14
C VAL A 86 -9.24 15.87 -1.66
N PHE A 87 -9.99 14.84 -1.28
CA PHE A 87 -10.33 14.59 0.12
C PHE A 87 -9.09 14.36 0.98
N PHE A 88 -8.12 13.56 0.50
CA PHE A 88 -6.86 13.37 1.20
C PHE A 88 -6.10 14.68 1.38
N SER A 89 -6.00 15.49 0.33
CA SER A 89 -5.34 16.80 0.39
C SER A 89 -6.01 17.77 1.37
N LEU A 90 -7.35 17.81 1.41
CA LEU A 90 -8.10 18.65 2.35
C LEU A 90 -7.86 18.22 3.80
N ILE A 91 -7.89 16.91 4.08
CA ILE A 91 -7.63 16.37 5.42
C ILE A 91 -6.19 16.68 5.84
N GLN A 92 -5.21 16.53 4.95
CA GLN A 92 -3.82 16.87 5.27
C GLN A 92 -3.64 18.37 5.50
N ALA A 93 -4.31 19.23 4.74
CA ALA A 93 -4.25 20.68 4.93
C ALA A 93 -4.84 21.11 6.27
N THR A 94 -5.94 20.51 6.72
CA THR A 94 -6.50 20.80 8.05
C THR A 94 -5.61 20.27 9.18
N LEU A 95 -5.02 19.07 9.03
CA LEU A 95 -4.06 18.54 10.01
C LEU A 95 -2.77 19.36 10.08
N ALA A 96 -2.31 19.92 8.96
CA ALA A 96 -1.16 20.82 8.94
C ALA A 96 -1.46 22.12 9.71
N SER A 97 -2.69 22.64 9.62
CA SER A 97 -3.09 23.83 10.38
C SER A 97 -3.12 23.61 11.91
N THR A 98 -3.32 22.38 12.35
CA THR A 98 -3.37 22.01 13.78
C THR A 98 -2.01 21.56 14.34
N ASN A 99 -0.93 21.66 13.55
CA ASN A 99 0.42 21.16 13.89
C ASN A 99 0.47 19.67 14.30
N MET A 100 -0.53 18.88 13.92
CA MET A 100 -0.58 17.44 14.17
C MET A 100 -0.28 16.61 12.91
N SER A 101 0.19 17.25 11.83
CA SER A 101 0.56 16.55 10.60
C SER A 101 1.89 15.81 10.77
N THR A 102 1.84 14.49 10.63
CA THR A 102 3.03 13.62 10.53
C THR A 102 3.45 13.33 9.08
N PHE A 103 2.76 13.96 8.11
CA PHE A 103 2.99 13.75 6.69
C PHE A 103 4.23 14.50 6.20
N HIS A 104 5.22 13.75 5.70
CA HIS A 104 6.41 14.28 5.06
C HIS A 104 6.34 13.99 3.56
N PRO A 105 6.24 15.02 2.68
CA PRO A 105 6.21 14.80 1.24
C PRO A 105 7.51 14.19 0.77
N ALA A 106 7.47 13.14 -0.05
CA ALA A 106 8.68 12.53 -0.60
C ALA A 106 9.48 13.57 -1.42
N PRO A 107 10.82 13.49 -1.41
CA PRO A 107 11.68 14.43 -2.11
C PRO A 107 11.45 14.30 -3.62
N PHE A 108 11.11 15.41 -4.27
CA PHE A 108 10.94 15.46 -5.71
C PHE A 108 12.29 15.67 -6.40
N GLY A 109 12.61 14.82 -7.38
CA GLY A 109 13.81 14.95 -8.19
C GLY A 109 13.70 14.19 -9.50
N ILE A 110 14.75 14.29 -10.34
CA ILE A 110 14.82 13.59 -11.63
C ILE A 110 14.70 12.06 -11.45
N HIS A 111 15.18 11.55 -10.31
CA HIS A 111 15.12 10.14 -9.94
C HIS A 111 13.67 9.65 -9.80
N THR A 112 12.76 10.50 -9.29
CA THR A 112 11.33 10.18 -9.14
C THR A 112 10.63 10.08 -10.50
N LEU A 113 11.03 10.91 -11.46
CA LEU A 113 10.51 10.84 -12.83
C LEU A 113 10.98 9.56 -13.54
N ILE A 114 12.28 9.25 -13.42
CA ILE A 114 12.88 8.04 -14.01
C ILE A 114 12.28 6.78 -13.39
N SER A 115 12.18 6.71 -12.06
CA SER A 115 11.59 5.56 -11.37
C SER A 115 10.09 5.42 -11.67
N GLY A 116 9.36 6.54 -11.78
CA GLY A 116 7.95 6.54 -12.17
C GLY A 116 7.73 5.96 -13.57
N LEU A 117 8.61 6.25 -14.53
CA LEU A 117 8.54 5.69 -15.87
C LEU A 117 8.81 4.18 -15.87
N ILE A 118 9.87 3.74 -15.18
CA ILE A 118 10.21 2.32 -15.04
C ILE A 118 9.08 1.56 -14.33
N PHE A 119 8.53 2.12 -13.25
CA PHE A 119 7.40 1.56 -12.53
C PHE A 119 6.14 1.48 -13.40
N GLY A 120 5.89 2.51 -14.22
CA GLY A 120 4.81 2.52 -15.21
C GLY A 120 4.92 1.37 -16.21
N VAL A 121 6.11 1.19 -16.81
CA VAL A 121 6.37 0.06 -17.72
C VAL A 121 6.18 -1.28 -16.99
N GLY A 122 6.67 -1.40 -15.75
CA GLY A 122 6.47 -2.57 -14.92
C GLY A 122 5.00 -2.90 -14.65
N MET A 123 4.16 -1.89 -14.39
CA MET A 123 2.71 -2.08 -14.22
C MET A 123 2.02 -2.64 -15.47
N VAL A 124 2.46 -2.21 -16.66
CA VAL A 124 1.92 -2.74 -17.92
C VAL A 124 2.33 -4.20 -18.13
N LEU A 125 3.61 -4.53 -17.89
CA LEU A 125 4.13 -5.90 -18.00
C LEU A 125 3.50 -6.85 -16.99
N ALA A 126 3.22 -6.36 -15.78
CA ALA A 126 2.55 -7.13 -14.72
C ALA A 126 1.03 -7.31 -14.97
N GLY A 127 0.43 -6.58 -15.92
CA GLY A 127 -1.00 -6.64 -16.19
C GLY A 127 -1.88 -6.06 -15.07
N GLY A 128 -1.32 -5.19 -14.22
CA GLY A 128 -2.02 -4.65 -13.06
C GLY A 128 -1.24 -3.57 -12.31
N CYS A 129 -1.96 -2.80 -11.49
CA CYS A 129 -1.39 -1.86 -10.52
C CYS A 129 -1.28 -2.52 -9.13
N ALA A 130 -0.52 -1.93 -8.20
CA ALA A 130 -0.35 -2.49 -6.86
C ALA A 130 -1.67 -2.79 -6.12
N SER A 131 -2.61 -1.83 -6.08
CA SER A 131 -3.93 -2.03 -5.47
C SER A 131 -4.74 -3.12 -6.17
N GLY A 132 -4.64 -3.15 -7.51
CA GLY A 132 -5.26 -4.15 -8.38
C GLY A 132 -4.78 -5.56 -8.10
N SER A 133 -3.48 -5.74 -7.96
CA SER A 133 -2.88 -7.03 -7.68
C SER A 133 -3.28 -7.53 -6.29
N LEU A 134 -3.31 -6.66 -5.28
CA LEU A 134 -3.65 -7.04 -3.90
C LEU A 134 -5.09 -7.59 -3.76
N TYR A 135 -6.11 -6.91 -4.31
CA TYR A 135 -7.47 -7.42 -4.19
C TYR A 135 -7.70 -8.65 -5.08
N LYS A 136 -7.06 -8.74 -6.26
CA LYS A 136 -7.16 -9.92 -7.14
C LYS A 136 -6.52 -11.16 -6.52
N ILE A 137 -5.48 -10.99 -5.71
CA ILE A 137 -4.91 -12.07 -4.90
C ILE A 137 -5.95 -12.57 -3.89
N GLY A 138 -6.68 -11.66 -3.25
CA GLY A 138 -7.83 -11.99 -2.39
C GLY A 138 -8.95 -12.73 -3.11
N GLU A 139 -9.13 -12.50 -4.41
CA GLU A 139 -10.07 -13.23 -5.28
C GLU A 139 -9.54 -14.58 -5.78
N GLY A 140 -8.28 -14.92 -5.50
CA GLY A 140 -7.64 -16.18 -5.91
C GLY A 140 -6.94 -16.13 -7.28
N ASN A 141 -6.61 -14.95 -7.81
CA ASN A 141 -5.90 -14.83 -9.07
C ASN A 141 -4.40 -15.10 -8.92
N GLY A 142 -3.96 -16.29 -9.36
CA GLY A 142 -2.55 -16.71 -9.31
C GLY A 142 -1.58 -15.83 -10.12
N THR A 143 -2.02 -15.22 -11.22
CA THR A 143 -1.14 -14.32 -12.00
C THR A 143 -0.83 -13.03 -11.25
N SER A 144 -1.83 -12.47 -10.57
CA SER A 144 -1.67 -11.28 -9.72
C SER A 144 -0.83 -11.60 -8.48
N PHE A 145 -0.94 -12.82 -7.95
CA PHE A 145 -0.09 -13.30 -6.86
C PHE A 145 1.38 -13.32 -7.25
N LEU A 146 1.70 -13.92 -8.40
CA LEU A 146 3.08 -13.99 -8.87
C LEU A 146 3.66 -12.59 -9.11
N ALA A 147 2.89 -11.72 -9.77
CA ALA A 147 3.31 -10.35 -10.05
C ALA A 147 3.56 -9.52 -8.78
N ALA A 148 2.67 -9.61 -7.78
CA ALA A 148 2.87 -8.92 -6.51
C ALA A 148 4.03 -9.50 -5.70
N PHE A 149 4.15 -10.82 -5.62
CA PHE A 149 5.17 -11.46 -4.81
C PHE A 149 6.58 -11.19 -5.36
N PHE A 150 6.80 -11.42 -6.67
CA PHE A 150 8.11 -11.19 -7.27
C PHE A 150 8.40 -9.71 -7.53
N GLY A 151 7.40 -8.95 -8.01
CA GLY A 151 7.58 -7.54 -8.34
C GLY A 151 7.58 -6.64 -7.11
N LEU A 152 6.54 -6.72 -6.27
CA LEU A 152 6.40 -5.83 -5.11
C LEU A 152 7.22 -6.33 -3.92
N CYS A 153 7.09 -7.58 -3.49
CA CYS A 153 7.78 -8.03 -2.27
C CYS A 153 9.28 -8.22 -2.50
N ILE A 154 9.67 -9.05 -3.47
CA ILE A 154 11.08 -9.35 -3.73
C ILE A 154 11.79 -8.15 -4.36
N GLY A 155 11.18 -7.49 -5.34
CA GLY A 155 11.76 -6.32 -5.99
C GLY A 155 12.08 -5.19 -5.01
N GLN A 156 11.17 -4.86 -4.09
CA GLN A 156 11.41 -3.83 -3.06
C GLN A 156 12.47 -4.29 -2.05
N ALA A 157 12.44 -5.55 -1.61
CA ALA A 157 13.44 -6.08 -0.68
C ALA A 157 14.86 -6.02 -1.25
N ILE A 158 15.03 -6.41 -2.52
CA ILE A 158 16.32 -6.32 -3.22
C ILE A 158 16.72 -4.86 -3.37
N PHE A 159 15.81 -3.97 -3.78
CA PHE A 159 16.15 -2.56 -3.98
C PHE A 159 16.67 -1.87 -2.71
N VAL A 160 16.10 -2.20 -1.55
CA VAL A 160 16.55 -1.65 -0.26
C VAL A 160 17.93 -2.19 0.15
N ASP A 161 18.23 -3.46 -0.15
CA ASP A 161 19.50 -4.10 0.23
C ASP A 161 20.67 -3.76 -0.73
N VAL A 162 20.34 -3.45 -1.99
CA VAL A 162 21.35 -3.14 -3.02
C VAL A 162 22.03 -1.79 -2.73
N LYS A 163 23.24 -1.86 -2.20
CA LYS A 163 24.10 -0.69 -1.91
C LYS A 163 24.54 0.12 -3.13
N TRP A 164 24.31 -0.39 -4.34
CA TRP A 164 24.67 0.30 -5.57
C TRP A 164 23.96 1.64 -5.72
N PHE A 165 22.77 1.82 -5.14
CA PHE A 165 22.04 3.09 -5.21
C PHE A 165 22.45 4.12 -4.14
N ASN A 166 23.41 3.81 -3.27
CA ASN A 166 23.86 4.74 -2.21
C ASN A 166 24.47 6.04 -2.75
N PHE A 167 24.96 6.07 -4.00
CA PHE A 167 25.47 7.31 -4.59
C PHE A 167 24.38 8.35 -4.91
N LEU A 168 23.10 7.95 -4.97
CA LEU A 168 21.97 8.87 -5.18
C LEU A 168 21.58 9.62 -3.91
N ILE A 169 22.14 9.25 -2.74
CA ILE A 169 21.75 9.80 -1.46
C ILE A 169 22.35 11.20 -1.27
N PRO A 170 21.54 12.24 -1.02
CA PRO A 170 22.03 13.56 -0.67
C PRO A 170 22.85 13.55 0.62
N GLN A 171 24.02 14.20 0.61
CA GLN A 171 24.85 14.34 1.82
C GLN A 171 24.12 15.10 2.95
N SER A 172 23.15 15.95 2.62
CA SER A 172 22.29 16.63 3.59
C SER A 172 21.53 15.66 4.49
N TRP A 173 21.13 14.49 3.99
CA TRP A 173 20.41 13.49 4.80
C TRP A 173 21.34 12.78 5.78
N VAL A 174 22.57 12.50 5.35
CA VAL A 174 23.60 11.89 6.21
C VAL A 174 23.97 12.83 7.36
N VAL A 175 24.15 14.12 7.06
CA VAL A 175 24.47 15.14 8.09
C VAL A 175 23.28 15.35 9.04
N SER A 176 22.05 15.38 8.53
CA SER A 176 20.82 15.45 9.35
C SER A 176 20.68 14.25 10.29
N ALA A 177 20.92 13.04 9.79
CA ALA A 177 20.88 11.82 10.58
C ALA A 177 21.99 11.78 11.65
N ALA A 178 23.19 12.27 11.32
CA ALA A 178 24.30 12.38 12.26
C ALA A 178 24.03 13.43 13.36
N ALA A 179 23.40 14.55 13.02
CA ALA A 179 23.00 15.58 13.99
C ALA A 179 21.95 15.07 14.99
N LYS A 180 21.17 14.06 14.62
CA LYS A 180 20.15 13.40 15.47
C LYS A 180 20.74 12.29 16.36
N GLY A 181 22.06 12.09 16.32
CA GLY A 181 22.77 11.17 17.23
C GLY A 181 22.55 9.69 16.92
N LEU A 182 22.07 9.33 15.73
CA LEU A 182 22.00 7.92 15.33
C LEU A 182 23.41 7.41 14.98
N PRO A 183 23.87 6.29 15.56
CA PRO A 183 25.16 5.72 15.23
C PRO A 183 25.18 5.26 13.76
N PRO A 184 26.26 5.57 13.02
CA PRO A 184 26.37 5.21 11.60
C PRO A 184 26.36 3.70 11.36
N ASP A 185 26.69 2.91 12.40
CA ASP A 185 26.73 1.44 12.33
C ASP A 185 25.34 0.80 12.13
N LYS A 186 24.26 1.53 12.43
CA LYS A 186 22.87 1.05 12.25
C LYS A 186 22.23 1.49 10.93
N MET A 187 22.88 2.37 10.16
CA MET A 187 22.39 2.81 8.85
C MET A 187 23.05 1.96 7.77
N THR A 188 22.49 0.78 7.50
CA THR A 188 23.07 -0.19 6.55
C THR A 188 22.48 -0.07 5.15
N SER A 189 21.24 0.42 5.04
CA SER A 189 20.52 0.58 3.77
C SER A 189 20.28 2.05 3.40
N SER A 190 20.08 2.31 2.10
CA SER A 190 19.69 3.65 1.61
C SER A 190 18.37 4.12 2.22
N PHE A 191 17.48 3.18 2.54
CA PHE A 191 16.17 3.45 3.14
C PHE A 191 16.30 3.92 4.59
N ASP A 192 17.24 3.38 5.36
CA ASP A 192 17.50 3.83 6.74
C ASP A 192 17.98 5.28 6.76
N THR A 193 18.85 5.65 5.80
CA THR A 193 19.34 7.02 5.66
C THR A 193 18.23 7.98 5.25
N TYR A 194 17.30 7.54 4.39
CA TYR A 194 16.12 8.31 4.03
C TYR A 194 15.18 8.51 5.24
N LEU A 195 14.88 7.45 5.99
CA LEU A 195 14.01 7.54 7.17
C LEU A 195 14.60 8.44 8.26
N ALA A 196 15.89 8.25 8.59
CA ALA A 196 16.55 8.97 9.67
C ALA A 196 16.97 10.40 9.32
N GLY A 197 17.22 10.68 8.03
CA GLY A 197 17.70 11.97 7.57
C GLY A 197 16.59 12.91 7.12
N TYR A 198 15.51 12.37 6.52
CA TYR A 198 14.47 13.15 5.84
C TYR A 198 13.08 13.07 6.51
N VAL A 199 12.68 11.90 7.02
CA VAL A 199 11.33 11.71 7.59
C VAL A 199 11.28 12.02 9.08
N TRP A 200 12.26 11.48 9.83
CA TRP A 200 12.53 11.82 11.23
C TRP A 200 13.59 12.88 11.29
#